data_AF-E9DIH7-F1
#
_entry.id   AF-E9DIH7-F1
#
_cell.length_a   1.000
_cell.length_b   1.000
_cell.length_c   1.000
_cell.angle_alpha   90.00
_cell.angle_beta   90.00
_cell.angle_gamma   90.00
#
_symmetry.space_group_name_H-M   'P 1'
#
loop_
_entity.id
_entity.type
_entity.pdbx_description
1 polymer ?
#
loop_
_entity_poly.entity_id
_entity_poly.type
_entity_poly.pdbx_seq_one_letter_code
_entity_poly.pdbx_strand_id
1 'polypeptide(L)'
;MRRFQISVAAYLVLDFLGWVALPQEIINSTFTVEKQYVFRRMTEISLEELAIRTGSVIGFAAAATAMIVQLHAFASAVIVGLGIHDPEEWPLMYGRISDAWSVRRFWGLVWHQQLRRPLVSYSDLLTYKVLRIPKRNGILARYVRVGFVFALSGILHVVTDHTMGIPVRESGAMDFFLTQALGIALEDILFTTHRFNDERRRRGPKVFRSKALGYLWTMAFFVWTAPVWTYPAMRHSSPQKIKPVPFSVFKYLFG
;
A
#
# COMPACT_ATOMS: atom_id res chain seq x y z
N MET A 1 9.49 0.76 25.23
CA MET A 1 9.34 -0.69 24.98
C MET A 1 8.58 -1.03 23.69
N ARG A 2 7.33 -0.57 23.48
CA ARG A 2 6.52 -0.93 22.29
C ARG A 2 7.17 -0.62 20.93
N ARG A 3 7.83 0.53 20.78
CA ARG A 3 8.47 0.93 19.49
C ARG A 3 9.68 0.06 19.14
N PHE A 4 10.49 -0.28 20.14
CA PHE A 4 11.61 -1.21 19.98
C PHE A 4 11.12 -2.59 19.53
N GLN A 5 10.07 -3.13 20.17
CA GLN A 5 9.46 -4.40 19.76
C GLN A 5 8.95 -4.37 18.31
N ILE A 6 8.34 -3.27 17.87
CA ILE A 6 7.89 -3.09 16.48
C ILE A 6 9.07 -3.09 15.52
N SER A 7 10.18 -2.42 15.85
CA SER A 7 11.39 -2.41 15.02
C SER A 7 12.05 -3.79 14.94
N VAL A 8 12.17 -4.50 16.07
CA VAL A 8 12.67 -5.89 16.08
C VAL A 8 11.77 -6.80 15.23
N ALA A 9 10.45 -6.69 15.38
CA ALA A 9 9.51 -7.47 14.56
C ALA A 9 9.64 -7.14 13.07
N ALA A 10 9.78 -5.86 12.71
CA ALA A 10 10.01 -5.44 11.32
C ALA A 10 11.32 -6.01 10.76
N TYR A 11 12.41 -5.98 11.54
CA TYR A 11 13.67 -6.61 11.16
C TYR A 11 13.49 -8.10 10.86
N LEU A 12 12.85 -8.84 11.76
CA LEU A 12 12.61 -10.28 11.59
C LEU A 12 11.72 -10.60 10.38
N VAL A 13 10.77 -9.72 10.05
CA VAL A 13 9.96 -9.86 8.83
C VAL A 13 10.82 -9.72 7.58
N LEU A 14 11.68 -8.70 7.51
CA LEU A 14 12.59 -8.52 6.36
C LEU A 14 13.57 -9.69 6.23
N ASP A 15 14.12 -10.15 7.37
CA ASP A 15 15.02 -11.28 7.41
C ASP A 15 14.34 -12.58 6.93
N PHE A 16 13.15 -12.87 7.45
CA PHE A 16 12.36 -14.02 7.05
C PHE A 16 12.03 -13.99 5.55
N LEU A 17 11.52 -12.86 5.04
CA LEU A 17 11.16 -12.71 3.63
C LEU A 17 12.39 -12.80 2.71
N GLY A 18 13.55 -12.33 3.17
CA GLY A 18 14.82 -12.53 2.49
C GLY A 18 15.28 -13.97 2.45
N TRP A 19 15.10 -14.69 3.56
CA TRP A 19 15.49 -16.09 3.68
C TRP A 19 14.64 -17.02 2.80
N VAL A 20 13.32 -16.78 2.72
CA VAL A 20 12.40 -17.57 1.87
C VAL A 20 12.29 -17.05 0.43
N ALA A 21 13.15 -16.10 0.03
CA ALA A 21 13.09 -15.50 -1.29
C ALA A 21 13.34 -16.52 -2.40
N LEU A 22 12.42 -16.58 -3.36
CA LEU A 22 12.49 -17.50 -4.50
C LEU A 22 13.67 -17.16 -5.42
N PRO A 23 14.39 -18.15 -5.98
CA PRO A 23 15.39 -17.97 -7.05
C PRO A 23 14.90 -17.02 -8.15
N GLN A 24 15.81 -16.21 -8.70
CA GLN A 24 15.47 -15.17 -9.68
C GLN A 24 14.80 -15.76 -10.94
N GLU A 25 15.16 -16.97 -11.35
CA GLU A 25 14.56 -17.70 -12.47
C GLU A 25 13.08 -17.99 -12.21
N ILE A 26 12.74 -18.38 -10.98
CA ILE A 26 11.36 -18.64 -10.55
C ILE A 26 10.58 -17.33 -10.44
N ILE A 27 11.19 -16.26 -9.90
CA ILE A 27 10.58 -14.92 -9.86
C ILE A 27 10.22 -14.47 -11.28
N ASN A 28 11.14 -14.60 -12.22
CA ASN A 28 10.95 -14.13 -13.60
C ASN A 28 9.85 -14.92 -14.34
N SER A 29 9.72 -16.22 -14.09
CA SER A 29 8.66 -17.05 -14.69
C SER A 29 7.30 -16.89 -13.97
N THR A 30 7.30 -16.52 -12.69
CA THR A 30 6.10 -16.36 -11.88
C THR A 30 5.47 -14.96 -12.05
N PHE A 31 6.27 -13.90 -12.01
CA PHE A 31 5.81 -12.51 -11.97
C PHE A 31 5.97 -11.81 -13.34
N THR A 32 5.47 -12.43 -14.40
CA THR A 32 5.57 -11.91 -15.77
C THR A 32 4.71 -10.67 -15.99
N VAL A 33 5.04 -9.86 -17.02
CA VAL A 33 4.26 -8.67 -17.43
C VAL A 33 2.80 -9.05 -17.73
N GLU A 34 2.60 -10.19 -18.36
CA GLU A 34 1.29 -10.68 -18.75
C GLU A 34 0.38 -10.96 -17.53
N LYS A 35 0.93 -11.58 -16.49
CA LYS A 35 0.22 -11.91 -15.23
C LYS A 35 -0.11 -10.69 -14.36
N GLN A 36 0.41 -9.50 -14.69
CA GLN A 36 0.04 -8.26 -14.00
C GLN A 36 -1.44 -7.93 -14.18
N TYR A 37 -2.01 -8.21 -15.36
CA TYR A 37 -3.33 -7.74 -15.78
C TYR A 37 -4.39 -8.84 -15.78
N VAL A 38 -5.14 -8.96 -14.66
CA VAL A 38 -6.22 -9.96 -14.47
C VAL A 38 -7.23 -9.97 -15.62
N PHE A 39 -7.73 -8.79 -15.98
CA PHE A 39 -8.88 -8.71 -16.90
C PHE A 39 -8.56 -9.08 -18.35
N ARG A 40 -7.27 -9.16 -18.72
CA ARG A 40 -6.88 -9.65 -20.05
C ARG A 40 -6.94 -11.16 -20.17
N ARG A 41 -6.99 -11.88 -19.05
CA ARG A 41 -6.80 -13.34 -18.97
C ARG A 41 -7.76 -14.01 -17.99
N MET A 42 -8.96 -13.45 -17.78
CA MET A 42 -9.87 -13.91 -16.72
C MET A 42 -10.19 -15.40 -16.77
N THR A 43 -10.20 -16.00 -17.96
CA THR A 43 -10.48 -17.42 -18.19
C THR A 43 -9.28 -18.34 -17.94
N GLU A 44 -8.08 -17.78 -17.77
CA GLU A 44 -6.82 -18.52 -17.67
C GLU A 44 -6.23 -18.50 -16.25
N ILE A 45 -6.83 -17.74 -15.33
CA ILE A 45 -6.31 -17.59 -13.96
C ILE A 45 -6.66 -18.84 -13.16
N SER A 46 -5.63 -19.63 -12.84
CA SER A 46 -5.74 -20.78 -11.95
C SER A 46 -5.87 -20.35 -10.48
N LEU A 47 -6.36 -21.24 -9.64
CA LEU A 47 -6.41 -21.02 -8.19
C LEU A 47 -5.01 -20.85 -7.59
N GLU A 48 -4.03 -21.58 -8.12
CA GLU A 48 -2.62 -21.46 -7.75
C GLU A 48 -2.07 -20.06 -8.07
N GLU A 49 -2.34 -19.54 -9.28
CA GLU A 49 -1.94 -18.18 -9.63
C GLU A 49 -2.58 -17.14 -8.71
N LEU A 50 -3.86 -17.30 -8.38
CA LEU A 50 -4.56 -16.41 -7.46
C LEU A 50 -3.95 -16.47 -6.04
N ALA A 51 -3.55 -17.65 -5.58
CA ALA A 51 -2.88 -17.82 -4.29
C ALA A 51 -1.50 -17.15 -4.26
N ILE A 52 -0.68 -17.35 -5.30
CA ILE A 52 0.62 -16.70 -5.47
C ILE A 52 0.47 -15.18 -5.52
N ARG A 53 -0.48 -14.68 -6.30
CA ARG A 53 -0.81 -13.25 -6.41
C ARG A 53 -1.21 -12.65 -5.07
N THR A 54 -2.03 -13.36 -4.30
CA THR A 54 -2.45 -12.90 -2.98
C THR A 54 -1.28 -12.89 -2.00
N GLY A 55 -0.49 -13.96 -1.98
CA GLY A 55 0.70 -14.07 -1.14
C GLY A 55 1.74 -13.00 -1.47
N SER A 56 1.94 -12.69 -2.75
CA SER A 56 2.92 -11.69 -3.21
C SER A 56 2.50 -10.27 -2.83
N VAL A 57 1.21 -9.92 -2.91
CA VAL A 57 0.68 -8.63 -2.45
C VAL A 57 0.85 -8.48 -0.93
N ILE A 58 0.52 -9.51 -0.15
CA ILE A 58 0.69 -9.51 1.31
C ILE A 58 2.17 -9.41 1.68
N GLY A 59 3.02 -10.22 1.06
CA GLY A 59 4.46 -10.24 1.28
C GLY A 59 5.12 -8.90 0.95
N PHE A 60 4.75 -8.30 -0.18
CA PHE A 60 5.22 -6.96 -0.56
C PHE A 60 4.77 -5.90 0.46
N ALA A 61 3.50 -5.91 0.87
CA ALA A 61 2.99 -4.97 1.86
C ALA A 61 3.72 -5.11 3.21
N ALA A 62 4.01 -6.35 3.63
CA ALA A 62 4.77 -6.65 4.84
C ALA A 62 6.22 -6.16 4.73
N ALA A 63 6.91 -6.46 3.62
CA ALA A 63 8.27 -6.00 3.36
C ALA A 63 8.37 -4.47 3.33
N ALA A 64 7.49 -3.80 2.58
CA ALA A 64 7.47 -2.35 2.50
C ALA A 64 7.20 -1.71 3.87
N THR A 65 6.24 -2.25 4.62
CA THR A 65 5.96 -1.80 5.99
C THR A 65 7.19 -1.94 6.89
N ALA A 66 7.82 -3.11 6.86
CA ALA A 66 8.98 -3.38 7.68
C ALA A 66 10.17 -2.48 7.32
N MET A 67 10.44 -2.28 6.02
CA MET A 67 11.48 -1.38 5.54
C MET A 67 11.26 0.06 6.01
N ILE A 68 10.04 0.59 5.84
CA ILE A 68 9.69 1.95 6.28
C ILE A 68 9.84 2.08 7.80
N VAL A 69 9.36 1.09 8.57
CA VAL A 69 9.54 1.02 10.03
C VAL A 69 11.00 1.07 10.44
N GLN A 70 11.87 0.31 9.77
CA GLN A 70 13.30 0.29 10.07
C GLN A 70 13.97 1.64 9.78
N LEU A 71 13.67 2.25 8.63
CA LEU A 71 14.20 3.58 8.28
C LEU A 71 13.76 4.64 9.29
N HIS A 72 12.49 4.63 9.68
CA HIS A 72 11.95 5.55 10.68
C HIS A 72 12.53 5.30 12.08
N ALA A 73 12.69 4.04 12.49
CA ALA A 73 13.28 3.70 13.78
C ALA A 73 14.75 4.15 13.85
N PHE A 74 15.51 3.94 12.78
CA PHE A 74 16.89 4.41 12.67
C PHE A 74 16.98 5.94 12.73
N ALA A 75 16.22 6.65 11.89
CA ALA A 75 16.21 8.11 11.89
C ALA A 75 15.77 8.68 13.25
N SER A 76 14.74 8.10 13.87
CA SER A 76 14.28 8.48 15.21
C SER A 76 15.37 8.30 16.26
N ALA A 77 16.07 7.16 16.26
CA ALA A 77 17.15 6.88 17.22
C ALA A 77 18.30 7.88 17.09
N VAL A 78 18.69 8.24 15.86
CA VAL A 78 19.74 9.24 15.62
C VAL A 78 19.32 10.62 16.10
N ILE A 79 18.15 11.11 15.67
CA ILE A 79 17.69 12.48 15.98
C ILE A 79 17.40 12.66 17.47
N VAL A 80 16.78 11.67 18.12
CA VAL A 80 16.55 11.67 19.57
C VAL A 80 17.87 11.53 20.33
N GLY A 81 18.78 10.66 19.87
CA GLY A 81 20.10 10.49 20.49
C GLY A 81 20.98 11.74 20.44
N LEU A 82 20.78 12.59 19.43
CA LEU A 82 21.41 13.90 19.32
C LEU A 82 20.71 15.01 20.15
N GLY A 83 19.59 14.69 20.82
CA GLY A 83 18.83 15.65 21.62
C GLY A 83 18.08 16.71 20.80
N ILE A 84 17.84 16.46 19.51
CA ILE A 84 17.17 17.41 18.62
C ILE A 84 15.66 17.38 18.82
N HIS A 85 15.08 16.18 18.91
CA HIS A 85 13.65 15.96 19.15
C HIS A 85 13.45 15.06 20.37
N ASP A 86 12.29 15.18 21.00
CA ASP A 86 11.81 14.24 21.99
C ASP A 86 11.29 12.94 21.34
N PRO A 87 11.36 11.78 22.02
CA PRO A 87 10.79 10.54 21.52
C PRO A 87 9.31 10.69 21.11
N GLU A 88 8.51 11.46 21.83
CA GLU A 88 7.08 11.66 21.62
C GLU A 88 6.77 12.26 20.24
N GLU A 89 7.71 13.02 19.66
CA GLU A 89 7.59 13.67 18.36
C GLU A 89 7.70 12.71 17.16
N TRP A 90 8.02 11.44 17.42
CA TRP A 90 8.12 10.38 16.39
C TRP A 90 6.95 9.38 16.51
N PRO A 91 5.74 9.73 16.02
CA PRO A 91 4.57 8.88 16.15
C PRO A 91 4.65 7.61 15.28
N LEU A 92 3.81 6.64 15.58
CA LEU A 92 3.68 5.43 14.77
C LEU A 92 3.19 5.79 13.36
N MET A 93 3.80 5.17 12.34
CA MET A 93 3.50 5.47 10.94
C MET A 93 2.28 4.73 10.38
N TYR A 94 1.80 3.72 11.11
CA TYR A 94 0.72 2.85 10.68
C TYR A 94 -0.40 2.83 11.72
N GLY A 95 -1.64 2.81 11.24
CA GLY A 95 -2.83 2.63 12.06
C GLY A 95 -3.12 1.17 12.37
N ARG A 96 -4.32 0.91 12.89
CA ARG A 96 -4.76 -0.45 13.21
C ARG A 96 -5.25 -1.16 11.95
N ILE A 97 -4.76 -2.37 11.70
CA ILE A 97 -5.23 -3.20 10.57
C ILE A 97 -6.74 -3.48 10.65
N SER A 98 -7.31 -3.48 11.87
CA SER A 98 -8.75 -3.61 12.11
C SER A 98 -9.61 -2.47 11.51
N ASP A 99 -8.98 -1.43 10.98
CA ASP A 99 -9.64 -0.34 10.28
C ASP A 99 -9.60 -0.47 8.75
N ALA A 100 -8.87 -1.44 8.19
CA ALA A 100 -8.63 -1.64 6.76
C ALA A 100 -9.77 -2.36 6.00
N TRP A 101 -11.03 -2.13 6.39
CA TRP A 101 -12.20 -2.74 5.74
C TRP A 101 -12.74 -1.93 4.56
N SER A 102 -12.03 -0.89 4.12
CA SER A 102 -12.30 -0.18 2.86
C SER A 102 -10.98 0.40 2.33
N VAL A 103 -10.83 0.55 1.02
CA VAL A 103 -9.71 1.23 0.34
C VAL A 103 -9.53 2.64 0.90
N ARG A 104 -10.62 3.41 1.04
CA ARG A 104 -10.56 4.76 1.67
C ARG A 104 -9.97 4.71 3.08
N ARG A 105 -10.37 3.75 3.90
CA ARG A 105 -9.87 3.63 5.28
C ARG A 105 -8.45 3.10 5.34
N PHE A 106 -8.09 2.16 4.48
CA PHE A 106 -6.73 1.65 4.37
C PHE A 106 -5.74 2.80 4.15
N TRP A 107 -5.95 3.61 3.12
CA TRP A 107 -5.08 4.77 2.84
C TRP A 107 -5.25 5.89 3.87
N GLY A 108 -6.47 6.13 4.33
CA GLY A 108 -6.80 7.28 5.18
C GLY A 108 -6.44 7.11 6.66
N LEU A 109 -6.28 5.88 7.15
CA LEU A 109 -6.10 5.56 8.57
C LEU A 109 -4.99 4.56 8.85
N VAL A 110 -4.67 3.65 7.93
CA VAL A 110 -3.82 2.48 8.22
C VAL A 110 -2.43 2.62 7.59
N TRP A 111 -2.37 2.85 6.29
CA TRP A 111 -1.13 2.77 5.52
C TRP A 111 -0.35 4.08 5.56
N HIS A 112 0.94 4.02 5.90
CA HIS A 112 1.95 5.08 5.72
C HIS A 112 1.47 6.52 5.99
N GLN A 113 1.00 6.78 7.22
CA GLN A 113 0.30 8.01 7.58
C GLN A 113 1.16 9.28 7.53
N GLN A 114 2.49 9.17 7.54
CA GLN A 114 3.40 10.32 7.46
C GLN A 114 3.26 11.11 6.15
N LEU A 115 2.95 10.44 5.03
CA LEU A 115 2.76 11.09 3.74
C LEU A 115 1.39 11.79 3.62
N ARG A 116 0.45 11.49 4.51
CA ARG A 116 -0.94 11.96 4.39
C ARG A 116 -1.03 13.48 4.43
N ARG A 117 -0.40 14.12 5.43
CA ARG A 117 -0.44 15.58 5.59
C ARG A 117 0.18 16.31 4.39
N PRO A 118 1.43 16.03 3.97
CA PRO A 118 2.01 16.75 2.84
C PRO A 118 1.22 16.52 1.54
N LEU A 119 0.82 15.28 1.23
CA LEU A 119 0.06 14.99 0.00
C LEU A 119 -1.29 15.71 -0.04
N VAL A 120 -2.02 15.75 1.09
CA VAL A 120 -3.29 16.49 1.18
C VAL A 120 -3.05 17.99 1.03
N SER A 121 -2.01 18.55 1.65
CA SER A 121 -1.70 19.98 1.52
C SER A 121 -1.39 20.39 0.08
N TYR A 122 -0.60 19.60 -0.65
CA TYR A 122 -0.34 19.87 -2.06
C TYR A 122 -1.58 19.67 -2.93
N SER A 123 -2.39 18.66 -2.64
CA SER A 123 -3.68 18.45 -3.32
C SER A 123 -4.63 19.65 -3.13
N ASP A 124 -4.66 20.23 -1.93
CA ASP A 124 -5.47 21.42 -1.64
C ASP A 124 -4.97 22.66 -2.40
N LEU A 125 -3.65 22.85 -2.46
CA LEU A 125 -3.02 23.90 -3.26
C LEU A 125 -3.43 23.77 -4.73
N LEU A 126 -3.26 22.59 -5.32
CA LEU A 126 -3.58 22.33 -6.73
C LEU A 126 -5.08 22.52 -6.99
N THR A 127 -5.94 22.01 -6.12
CA THR A 127 -7.40 22.07 -6.31
C THR A 127 -7.93 23.50 -6.18
N TYR A 128 -7.57 24.20 -5.10
CA TYR A 128 -8.22 25.45 -4.73
C TYR A 128 -7.48 26.70 -5.22
N LYS A 129 -6.15 26.64 -5.34
CA LYS A 129 -5.35 27.80 -5.76
C LYS A 129 -5.00 27.75 -7.25
N VAL A 130 -4.62 26.58 -7.77
CA VAL A 130 -4.24 26.43 -9.19
C VAL A 130 -5.48 26.27 -10.07
N LEU A 131 -6.29 25.23 -9.85
CA LEU A 131 -7.51 24.99 -10.65
C LEU A 131 -8.69 25.89 -10.27
N ARG A 132 -8.59 26.61 -9.15
CA ARG A 132 -9.62 27.53 -8.63
C ARG A 132 -11.01 26.87 -8.50
N ILE A 133 -11.06 25.57 -8.20
CA ILE A 133 -12.34 24.86 -8.05
C ILE A 133 -13.08 25.42 -6.84
N PRO A 134 -14.31 25.93 -6.99
CA PRO A 134 -15.06 26.50 -5.88
C PRO A 134 -15.37 25.45 -4.82
N LYS A 135 -15.12 25.76 -3.54
CA LYS A 135 -15.45 24.86 -2.41
C LYS A 135 -16.92 24.45 -2.35
N ARG A 136 -17.83 25.28 -2.88
CA ARG A 136 -19.27 24.98 -3.01
C ARG A 136 -19.55 23.75 -3.87
N ASN A 137 -18.66 23.41 -4.82
CA ASN A 137 -18.76 22.18 -5.60
C ASN A 137 -18.07 21.04 -4.84
N GLY A 138 -18.72 20.57 -3.77
CA GLY A 138 -18.13 19.62 -2.82
C GLY A 138 -17.75 18.27 -3.43
N ILE A 139 -18.52 17.77 -4.42
CA ILE A 139 -18.26 16.48 -5.08
C ILE A 139 -17.05 16.59 -6.01
N LEU A 140 -17.04 17.57 -6.92
CA LEU A 140 -15.92 17.78 -7.84
C LEU A 140 -14.63 18.03 -7.06
N ALA A 141 -14.68 18.95 -6.08
CA ALA A 141 -13.51 19.27 -5.25
C ALA A 141 -13.01 18.04 -4.49
N ARG A 142 -13.88 17.16 -3.99
CA ARG A 142 -13.48 15.92 -3.30
C ARG A 142 -12.70 15.00 -4.24
N TYR A 143 -13.23 14.69 -5.41
CA TYR A 143 -12.61 13.70 -6.30
C TYR A 143 -11.36 14.23 -7.00
N VAL A 144 -11.33 15.52 -7.34
CA VAL A 144 -10.10 16.17 -7.84
C VAL A 144 -9.00 16.11 -6.78
N ARG A 145 -9.33 16.36 -5.51
CA ARG A 145 -8.35 16.26 -4.41
C ARG A 145 -7.83 14.84 -4.24
N VAL A 146 -8.73 13.85 -4.19
CA VAL A 146 -8.35 12.44 -4.08
C VAL A 146 -7.47 12.03 -5.27
N GLY A 147 -7.82 12.45 -6.49
CA GLY A 147 -7.01 12.23 -7.68
C GLY A 147 -5.61 12.81 -7.55
N PHE A 148 -5.47 14.07 -7.09
CA PHE A 148 -4.15 14.68 -6.89
C PHE A 148 -3.33 14.00 -5.79
N VAL A 149 -3.95 13.60 -4.67
CA VAL A 149 -3.23 12.89 -3.59
C VAL A 149 -2.57 11.63 -4.16
N PHE A 150 -3.32 10.84 -4.93
CA PHE A 150 -2.80 9.62 -5.52
C PHE A 150 -1.85 9.86 -6.70
N ALA A 151 -2.08 10.90 -7.51
CA ALA A 151 -1.14 11.27 -8.57
C ALA A 151 0.23 11.66 -8.01
N LEU A 152 0.26 12.49 -6.97
CA LEU A 152 1.50 12.90 -6.30
C LEU A 152 2.20 11.70 -5.65
N SER A 153 1.43 10.79 -5.02
CA SER A 153 1.96 9.53 -4.49
C SER A 153 2.58 8.66 -5.59
N GLY A 154 1.89 8.53 -6.73
CA GLY A 154 2.39 7.77 -7.88
C GLY A 154 3.69 8.34 -8.43
N ILE A 155 3.82 9.67 -8.56
CA ILE A 155 5.05 10.33 -9.02
C ILE A 155 6.21 10.03 -8.07
N LEU A 156 5.99 10.14 -6.75
CA LEU A 156 7.00 9.82 -5.75
C LEU A 156 7.49 8.37 -5.89
N HIS A 157 6.58 7.44 -6.14
CA HIS A 157 6.92 6.04 -6.34
C HIS A 157 7.62 5.77 -7.68
N VAL A 158 7.23 6.42 -8.78
CA VAL A 158 7.97 6.31 -10.06
C VAL A 158 9.42 6.76 -9.89
N VAL A 159 9.65 7.88 -9.18
CA VAL A 159 11.01 8.37 -8.90
C VAL A 159 11.78 7.37 -8.05
N THR A 160 11.16 6.85 -6.98
CA THR A 160 11.79 5.86 -6.10
C THR A 160 12.12 4.57 -6.84
N ASP A 161 11.17 4.03 -7.60
CA ASP A 161 11.33 2.85 -8.44
C ASP A 161 12.49 3.02 -9.42
N HIS A 162 12.59 4.20 -10.06
CA HIS A 162 13.68 4.51 -10.97
C HIS A 162 15.05 4.52 -10.27
N THR A 163 15.14 5.13 -9.09
CA THR A 163 16.38 5.10 -8.28
C THR A 163 16.75 3.70 -7.80
N MET A 164 15.78 2.79 -7.71
CA MET A 164 15.96 1.36 -7.41
C MET A 164 16.27 0.51 -8.65
N GLY A 165 16.44 1.12 -9.82
CA GLY A 165 16.79 0.44 -11.06
C GLY A 165 15.62 -0.13 -11.85
N ILE A 166 14.37 0.20 -11.48
CA ILE A 166 13.19 -0.18 -12.26
C ILE A 166 13.02 0.84 -13.40
N PRO A 167 12.92 0.40 -14.67
CA PRO A 167 12.66 1.32 -15.77
C PRO A 167 11.35 2.10 -15.56
N VAL A 168 11.35 3.41 -15.82
CA VAL A 168 10.17 4.28 -15.62
C VAL A 168 8.92 3.73 -16.33
N ARG A 169 9.09 3.16 -17.53
CA ARG A 169 8.01 2.54 -18.32
C ARG A 169 7.46 1.25 -17.72
N GLU A 170 8.23 0.59 -16.85
CA GLU A 170 7.84 -0.66 -16.19
C GLU A 170 7.34 -0.46 -14.76
N SER A 171 7.55 0.72 -14.14
CA SER A 171 7.20 0.96 -12.73
C SER A 171 5.75 0.59 -12.42
N GLY A 172 4.78 0.99 -13.24
CA GLY A 172 3.36 0.74 -12.97
C GLY A 172 2.79 1.48 -11.74
N ALA A 173 3.60 2.29 -11.03
CA ALA A 173 3.18 3.01 -9.84
C ALA A 173 2.04 4.00 -10.14
N MET A 174 2.14 4.78 -11.22
CA MET A 174 1.07 5.72 -11.61
C MET A 174 -0.26 4.99 -11.84
N ASP A 175 -0.24 3.88 -12.55
CA ASP A 175 -1.44 3.06 -12.81
C ASP A 175 -2.05 2.56 -11.51
N PHE A 176 -1.21 2.02 -10.61
CA PHE A 176 -1.65 1.51 -9.31
C PHE A 176 -2.26 2.61 -8.44
N PHE A 177 -1.54 3.72 -8.23
CA PHE A 177 -1.97 4.79 -7.33
C PHE A 177 -3.21 5.52 -7.86
N LEU A 178 -3.26 5.86 -9.16
CA LEU A 178 -4.45 6.50 -9.74
C LEU A 178 -5.69 5.60 -9.65
N THR A 179 -5.53 4.27 -9.79
CA THR A 179 -6.64 3.33 -9.65
C THR A 179 -7.26 3.36 -8.24
N GLN A 180 -6.50 3.73 -7.20
CA GLN A 180 -7.04 3.86 -5.84
C GLN A 180 -8.14 4.93 -5.74
N ALA A 181 -8.01 6.02 -6.51
CA ALA A 181 -9.05 7.05 -6.58
C ALA A 181 -10.36 6.49 -7.13
N LEU A 182 -10.28 5.60 -8.14
CA LEU A 182 -11.43 4.90 -8.70
C LEU A 182 -12.04 3.94 -7.68
N GLY A 183 -11.21 3.17 -6.96
CA GLY A 183 -11.68 2.28 -5.88
C GLY A 183 -12.48 3.04 -4.81
N ILE A 184 -11.99 4.21 -4.40
CA ILE A 184 -12.68 5.08 -3.45
C ILE A 184 -13.99 5.64 -4.02
N ALA A 185 -14.03 6.03 -5.30
CA ALA A 185 -15.27 6.49 -5.93
C ALA A 185 -16.32 5.38 -6.02
N LEU A 186 -15.90 4.15 -6.35
CA LEU A 186 -16.77 2.97 -6.35
C LEU A 186 -17.31 2.66 -4.95
N GLU A 187 -16.47 2.74 -3.92
CA GLU A 187 -16.91 2.61 -2.52
C GLU A 187 -18.01 3.62 -2.18
N ASP A 188 -17.80 4.91 -2.49
CA ASP A 188 -18.77 5.96 -2.20
C ASP A 188 -20.12 5.70 -2.92
N ILE A 189 -20.11 5.20 -4.17
CA ILE A 189 -21.33 4.84 -4.91
C ILE A 189 -22.06 3.65 -4.25
N LEU A 190 -21.31 2.60 -3.90
CA LEU A 190 -21.86 1.38 -3.29
C LEU A 190 -22.41 1.64 -1.89
N PHE A 191 -21.71 2.41 -1.04
CA PHE A 191 -22.20 2.76 0.29
C PHE A 191 -23.42 3.67 0.24
N THR A 192 -23.48 4.57 -0.74
CA THR A 192 -24.66 5.42 -0.96
C THR A 192 -25.87 4.55 -1.32
N THR A 193 -25.73 3.63 -2.28
CA THR A 193 -26.82 2.72 -2.67
C THR A 193 -27.23 1.73 -1.56
N HIS A 194 -26.28 1.20 -0.77
CA HIS A 194 -26.62 0.31 0.35
C HIS A 194 -27.36 1.03 1.47
N ARG A 195 -26.93 2.24 1.88
CA ARG A 195 -27.64 3.03 2.90
C ARG A 195 -29.07 3.36 2.47
N PHE A 196 -29.26 3.79 1.21
CA PHE A 196 -30.60 4.05 0.68
C PHE A 196 -31.50 2.82 0.71
N ASN A 197 -30.98 1.63 0.42
CA ASN A 197 -31.75 0.38 0.44
C ASN A 197 -32.04 -0.16 1.85
N ASP A 198 -31.09 -0.04 2.78
CA ASP A 198 -31.25 -0.50 4.17
C ASP A 198 -32.19 0.40 4.97
N GLU A 199 -32.12 1.73 4.77
CA GLU A 199 -33.06 2.70 5.34
C GLU A 199 -34.49 2.44 4.83
N ARG A 200 -34.65 2.11 3.54
CA ARG A 200 -35.94 1.73 2.95
C ARG A 200 -36.49 0.40 3.48
N ARG A 201 -35.63 -0.53 3.89
CA ARG A 201 -36.02 -1.87 4.39
C ARG A 201 -36.10 -1.96 5.93
N ARG A 202 -35.86 -0.86 6.67
CA ARG A 202 -35.76 -0.83 8.16
C ARG A 202 -34.83 -1.89 8.75
N ARG A 203 -33.94 -2.46 7.93
CA ARG A 203 -32.94 -3.44 8.37
C ARG A 203 -31.63 -2.69 8.42
N GLY A 204 -31.21 -2.26 9.60
CA GLY A 204 -29.89 -1.68 9.76
C GLY A 204 -28.82 -2.71 9.36
N PRO A 205 -27.74 -2.31 8.64
CA PRO A 205 -26.67 -3.22 8.32
C PRO A 205 -26.03 -3.73 9.63
N LYS A 206 -25.98 -5.06 9.82
CA LYS A 206 -25.21 -5.64 10.93
C LYS A 206 -23.75 -5.27 10.72
N VAL A 207 -23.23 -4.33 11.50
CA VAL A 207 -21.88 -3.73 11.39
C VAL A 207 -20.78 -4.76 11.10
N PHE A 208 -20.86 -5.95 11.72
CA PHE A 208 -19.91 -7.04 11.50
C PHE A 208 -19.94 -7.62 10.08
N ARG A 209 -21.13 -7.87 9.51
CA ARG A 209 -21.28 -8.38 8.12
C ARG A 209 -20.78 -7.36 7.11
N SER A 210 -21.06 -6.08 7.34
CA SER A 210 -20.58 -4.99 6.49
C SER A 210 -19.05 -4.84 6.54
N LYS A 211 -18.43 -5.07 7.71
CA LYS A 211 -16.96 -5.09 7.83
C LYS A 211 -16.33 -6.29 7.13
N ALA A 212 -16.90 -7.49 7.27
CA ALA A 212 -16.38 -8.69 6.60
C ALA A 212 -16.39 -8.54 5.07
N LEU A 213 -17.51 -8.06 4.50
CA LEU A 213 -17.60 -7.73 3.08
C LEU A 213 -16.62 -6.64 2.67
N GLY A 214 -16.43 -5.63 3.52
CA GLY A 214 -15.45 -4.58 3.32
C GLY A 214 -14.00 -5.08 3.25
N TYR A 215 -13.61 -6.01 4.14
CA TYR A 215 -12.30 -6.65 4.07
C TYR A 215 -12.12 -7.48 2.81
N LEU A 216 -13.13 -8.27 2.43
CA LEU A 216 -13.10 -9.06 1.19
C LEU A 216 -12.95 -8.15 -0.03
N TRP A 217 -13.73 -7.06 -0.09
CA TRP A 217 -13.61 -6.04 -1.14
C TRP A 217 -12.22 -5.41 -1.17
N THR A 218 -11.72 -4.96 -0.03
CA THR A 218 -10.42 -4.29 0.06
C THR A 218 -9.29 -5.23 -0.37
N MET A 219 -9.32 -6.48 0.08
CA MET A 219 -8.35 -7.51 -0.32
C MET A 219 -8.47 -7.80 -1.82
N ALA A 220 -9.66 -8.06 -2.34
CA ALA A 220 -9.86 -8.33 -3.77
C ALA A 220 -9.40 -7.15 -4.63
N PHE A 221 -9.64 -5.92 -4.19
CA PHE A 221 -9.21 -4.71 -4.88
C PHE A 221 -7.68 -4.61 -4.95
N PHE A 222 -6.96 -4.89 -3.85
CA PHE A 222 -5.50 -4.89 -3.86
C PHE A 222 -4.91 -6.08 -4.61
N VAL A 223 -5.48 -7.28 -4.47
CA VAL A 223 -5.08 -8.45 -5.26
C VAL A 223 -5.21 -8.13 -6.75
N TRP A 224 -6.28 -7.46 -7.17
CA TRP A 224 -6.43 -7.01 -8.55
C TRP A 224 -5.39 -5.94 -8.94
N THR A 225 -5.29 -4.85 -8.19
CA THR A 225 -4.57 -3.63 -8.63
C THR A 225 -3.07 -3.64 -8.34
N ALA A 226 -2.63 -4.15 -7.19
CA ALA A 226 -1.24 -4.04 -6.71
C ALA A 226 -0.20 -4.76 -7.60
N PRO A 227 -0.50 -5.89 -8.27
CA PRO A 227 0.47 -6.55 -9.17
C PRO A 227 1.02 -5.70 -10.30
N VAL A 228 0.27 -4.70 -10.77
CA VAL A 228 0.75 -3.74 -11.79
C VAL A 228 2.00 -2.99 -11.32
N TRP A 229 2.14 -2.74 -10.02
CA TRP A 229 3.28 -2.06 -9.43
C TRP A 229 4.25 -3.02 -8.71
N THR A 230 3.74 -4.06 -8.06
CA THR A 230 4.58 -4.97 -7.25
C THR A 230 5.36 -5.98 -8.08
N TYR A 231 4.85 -6.46 -9.23
CA TYR A 231 5.56 -7.45 -10.05
C TYR A 231 6.82 -6.86 -10.72
N PRO A 232 6.82 -5.64 -11.27
CA PRO A 232 8.06 -4.97 -11.69
C PRO A 232 9.08 -4.90 -10.55
N ALA A 233 8.65 -4.50 -9.34
CA ALA A 233 9.53 -4.45 -8.18
C ALA A 233 10.12 -5.82 -7.83
N MET A 234 9.34 -6.91 -7.89
CA MET A 234 9.85 -8.26 -7.65
C MET A 234 10.88 -8.71 -8.70
N ARG A 235 10.64 -8.41 -9.98
CA ARG A 235 11.56 -8.77 -11.08
C ARG A 235 12.90 -8.02 -10.97
N HIS A 236 12.86 -6.74 -10.65
CA HIS A 236 14.03 -5.87 -10.68
C HIS A 236 14.77 -5.80 -9.33
N SER A 237 14.05 -5.82 -8.21
CA SER A 237 14.56 -5.58 -6.85
C SER A 237 14.47 -6.81 -5.93
N SER A 238 14.68 -8.02 -6.47
CA SER A 238 14.68 -9.27 -5.69
C SER A 238 15.65 -9.21 -4.49
N PRO A 239 15.30 -9.79 -3.32
CA PRO A 239 16.18 -9.90 -2.16
C PRO A 239 17.55 -10.57 -2.42
N GLN A 240 17.70 -11.27 -3.55
CA GLN A 240 19.00 -11.81 -3.98
C GLN A 240 19.95 -10.73 -4.49
N LYS A 241 19.41 -9.66 -5.09
CA LYS A 241 20.18 -8.53 -5.60
C LYS A 241 20.46 -7.51 -4.50
N ILE A 242 19.55 -7.39 -3.53
CA ILE A 242 19.63 -6.42 -2.43
C ILE A 242 19.42 -7.17 -1.12
N LYS A 243 20.47 -7.26 -0.29
CA LYS A 243 20.35 -7.87 1.05
C LYS A 243 19.29 -7.10 1.86
N PRO A 244 18.21 -7.76 2.32
CA PRO A 244 17.13 -7.09 3.02
C PRO A 244 17.50 -6.68 4.45
N VAL A 245 18.48 -7.37 5.05
CA VAL A 245 19.04 -7.08 6.37
C VAL A 245 20.56 -7.30 6.37
N PRO A 246 21.33 -6.60 7.24
CA PRO A 246 22.78 -6.77 7.33
C PRO A 246 23.19 -8.14 7.87
N PHE A 247 22.41 -8.71 8.81
CA PHE A 247 22.67 -10.02 9.41
C PHE A 247 21.39 -10.88 9.43
N SER A 248 21.45 -12.09 8.91
CA SER A 248 20.29 -12.98 8.86
C SER A 248 20.28 -13.95 10.05
N VAL A 249 19.32 -13.79 10.95
CA VAL A 249 19.05 -14.68 12.08
C VAL A 249 18.49 -16.00 11.56
N PHE A 250 17.57 -15.97 10.59
CA PHE A 250 17.00 -17.20 10.03
C PHE A 250 18.05 -18.05 9.32
N LYS A 251 18.94 -17.43 8.53
CA LYS A 251 20.04 -18.16 7.91
C LYS A 251 20.99 -18.76 8.95
N TYR A 252 21.30 -18.03 10.02
CA TYR A 252 22.17 -18.54 11.09
C TYR A 252 21.55 -19.73 11.85
N LEU A 253 20.24 -19.72 12.07
CA LEU A 253 19.55 -20.76 12.84
C LEU A 253 19.14 -21.99 12.02
N PHE A 254 18.90 -21.84 10.71
CA PHE A 254 18.26 -22.86 9.88
C PHE A 254 18.97 -23.18 8.55
N GLY A 255 20.14 -22.58 8.28
CA GLY A 255 20.91 -22.77 7.04
C GLY A 255 22.40 -22.93 7.28
#